data_AF-A0A031LHH8-F1
#
_entry.id   AF-A0A031LHH8-F1
#
_cell.length_a   1.000
_cell.length_b   1.000
_cell.length_c   1.000
_cell.angle_alpha   90.00
_cell.angle_beta   90.00
_cell.angle_gamma   90.00
#
_symmetry.space_group_name_H-M   'P 1'
#
loop_
_entity.id
_entity.type
_entity.pdbx_description
1 polymer ?
#
loop_
_entity_poly.entity_id
_entity_poly.type
_entity_poly.pdbx_seq_one_letter_code
_entity_poly.pdbx_strand_id
1 'polypeptide(L)'
;MDLKLNKMLKEANIPSNYVRIIARELQFSKKDLYQLLEYTPLTTEEIMQEEKMVDAHSFIQILKNATHISNNSFLGLSLGKRLTISTHGLMGFVINSSPNLIGVLEAFKNFMPTRISFGSVTLKYESDH
;
A
#
# COMPACT_ATOMS: atom_id res chain seq x y z
N MET A 1 -3.41 23.93 -7.85
CA MET A 1 -3.01 22.56 -7.45
C MET A 1 -2.48 21.84 -8.68
N ASP A 2 -1.28 21.29 -8.60
CA ASP A 2 -0.50 20.78 -9.75
C ASP A 2 -1.23 19.63 -10.50
N LEU A 3 -1.31 19.72 -11.84
CA LEU A 3 -2.07 18.79 -12.68
C LEU A 3 -1.53 17.36 -12.55
N LYS A 4 -0.21 17.22 -12.34
CA LYS A 4 0.49 15.95 -12.16
C LYS A 4 0.11 15.27 -10.84
N LEU A 5 0.00 16.04 -9.76
CA LEU A 5 -0.42 15.52 -8.45
C LEU A 5 -1.88 15.04 -8.49
N ASN A 6 -2.77 15.80 -9.12
CA ASN A 6 -4.15 15.40 -9.31
C ASN A 6 -4.30 14.08 -10.08
N LYS A 7 -3.50 13.89 -11.13
CA LYS A 7 -3.47 12.64 -11.89
C LYS A 7 -2.99 11.48 -11.01
N MET A 8 -1.87 11.65 -10.30
CA MET A 8 -1.34 10.62 -9.39
C MET A 8 -2.35 10.22 -8.31
N LEU A 9 -3.12 11.18 -7.79
CA LEU A 9 -4.10 10.92 -6.74
C LEU A 9 -5.33 10.14 -7.22
N LYS A 10 -5.69 10.25 -8.51
CA LYS A 10 -6.91 9.67 -9.08
C LYS A 10 -6.68 8.44 -9.94
N GLU A 11 -5.43 8.13 -10.29
CA GLU A 11 -5.10 6.93 -11.04
C GLU A 11 -5.14 5.70 -10.14
N ALA A 12 -5.96 4.72 -10.50
CA ALA A 12 -6.09 3.46 -9.76
C ALA A 12 -4.86 2.57 -10.01
N ASN A 13 -3.93 2.53 -9.05
CA ASN A 13 -2.65 1.84 -9.19
C ASN A 13 -2.19 1.12 -7.91
N ILE A 14 -3.00 1.12 -6.85
CA ILE A 14 -2.71 0.43 -5.59
C ILE A 14 -3.53 -0.86 -5.53
N PRO A 15 -2.91 -2.05 -5.45
CA PRO A 15 -3.64 -3.30 -5.33
C PRO A 15 -4.58 -3.34 -4.12
N SER A 16 -5.84 -3.76 -4.32
CA SER A 16 -6.84 -3.92 -3.26
C SER A 16 -6.41 -4.90 -2.15
N ASN A 17 -5.42 -5.75 -2.42
CA ASN A 17 -4.80 -6.62 -1.42
C ASN A 17 -4.30 -5.86 -0.18
N TYR A 18 -3.79 -4.63 -0.34
CA TYR A 18 -3.38 -3.80 0.79
C TYR A 18 -4.56 -3.46 1.71
N VAL A 19 -5.73 -3.18 1.14
CA VAL A 19 -6.97 -2.94 1.90
C VAL A 19 -7.37 -4.19 2.67
N ARG A 20 -7.26 -5.38 2.06
CA ARG A 20 -7.52 -6.66 2.72
C ARG A 20 -6.54 -6.96 3.86
N ILE A 21 -5.26 -6.58 3.72
CA ILE A 21 -4.28 -6.69 4.80
C ILE A 21 -4.64 -5.77 5.97
N ILE A 22 -5.07 -4.53 5.69
CA ILE A 22 -5.53 -3.59 6.72
C ILE A 22 -6.74 -4.17 7.46
N ALA A 23 -7.74 -4.68 6.74
CA ALA A 23 -8.90 -5.32 7.34
C ALA A 23 -8.52 -6.50 8.24
N ARG A 24 -7.56 -7.34 7.83
CA ARG A 24 -7.05 -8.46 8.66
C ARG A 24 -6.34 -7.98 9.92
N GLU A 25 -5.59 -6.88 9.85
CA GLU A 25 -4.97 -6.27 11.04
C GLU A 25 -6.02 -5.77 12.03
N LEU A 26 -7.12 -5.21 11.53
CA LEU A 26 -8.27 -4.79 12.33
C LEU A 26 -9.18 -5.94 12.76
N GLN A 27 -8.85 -7.19 12.38
CA GLN A 27 -9.66 -8.38 12.65
C GLN A 27 -11.08 -8.31 12.06
N PHE A 28 -11.25 -7.55 10.98
CA PHE A 28 -12.53 -7.39 10.32
C PHE A 28 -12.95 -8.65 9.57
N SER A 29 -14.23 -9.00 9.71
CA SER A 29 -14.87 -9.95 8.80
C SER A 29 -15.24 -9.26 7.49
N LYS A 30 -15.71 -10.04 6.50
CA LYS A 30 -16.25 -9.47 5.25
C LYS A 30 -17.40 -8.49 5.53
N LYS A 31 -18.20 -8.73 6.58
CA LYS A 31 -19.34 -7.88 6.94
C LYS A 31 -18.92 -6.56 7.57
N ASP A 32 -17.70 -6.45 8.10
CA ASP A 32 -17.20 -5.23 8.76
C ASP A 32 -16.41 -4.36 7.79
N LEU A 33 -16.03 -4.91 6.63
CA LEU A 33 -15.16 -4.26 5.65
C LEU A 33 -15.70 -2.89 5.19
N TYR A 34 -17.02 -2.71 5.14
CA TYR A 34 -17.62 -1.42 4.75
C TYR A 34 -17.17 -0.26 5.64
N GLN A 35 -16.88 -0.49 6.92
CA GLN A 35 -16.40 0.54 7.85
C GLN A 35 -15.06 1.11 7.39
N LEU A 36 -14.21 0.27 6.81
CA LEU A 36 -12.92 0.69 6.27
C LEU A 36 -13.08 1.56 5.01
N LEU A 37 -14.18 1.40 4.27
CA LEU A 37 -14.45 2.04 2.98
C LEU A 37 -15.29 3.32 3.11
N GLU A 38 -15.63 3.75 4.32
CA GLU A 38 -16.38 4.98 4.56
C GLU A 38 -15.71 6.18 3.88
N TYR A 39 -16.52 7.05 3.24
CA TYR A 39 -16.03 8.19 2.45
C TYR A 39 -15.16 7.83 1.24
N THR A 40 -15.25 6.59 0.76
CA THR A 40 -14.69 6.19 -0.54
C THR A 40 -15.83 5.76 -1.48
N PRO A 41 -15.62 5.80 -2.80
CA PRO A 41 -16.60 5.27 -3.76
C PRO A 41 -16.57 3.73 -3.87
N LEU A 42 -15.75 3.06 -3.06
CA LEU A 42 -15.46 1.63 -3.18
C LEU A 42 -16.49 0.79 -2.42
N THR A 43 -16.84 -0.34 -3.01
CA THR A 43 -17.72 -1.34 -2.40
C THR A 43 -16.92 -2.51 -1.81
N THR A 44 -17.54 -3.25 -0.89
CA THR A 44 -16.92 -4.44 -0.33
C THR A 44 -16.65 -5.50 -1.40
N GLU A 45 -17.53 -5.61 -2.39
CA GLU A 45 -17.45 -6.53 -3.52
C GLU A 45 -16.22 -6.22 -4.38
N GLU A 46 -16.00 -4.95 -4.71
CA GLU A 46 -14.82 -4.52 -5.47
C GLU A 46 -13.52 -4.83 -4.73
N ILE A 47 -13.45 -4.58 -3.42
CA ILE A 47 -12.23 -4.86 -2.64
C ILE A 47 -11.94 -6.35 -2.52
N MET A 48 -12.96 -7.20 -2.63
CA MET A 48 -12.78 -8.65 -2.65
C MET A 48 -12.28 -9.18 -3.99
N GLN A 49 -12.34 -8.39 -5.08
CA GLN A 49 -11.75 -8.76 -6.37
C GLN A 49 -10.22 -8.66 -6.29
N GLU A 50 -9.54 -9.72 -6.74
CA GLU A 50 -8.09 -9.84 -6.62
C GLU A 50 -7.34 -8.79 -7.45
N GLU A 51 -7.84 -8.48 -8.64
CA GLU A 51 -7.25 -7.55 -9.61
C GLU A 51 -7.68 -6.08 -9.39
N LYS A 52 -8.57 -5.80 -8.42
CA LYS A 52 -9.05 -4.44 -8.19
C LYS A 52 -7.88 -3.54 -7.80
N MET A 53 -7.76 -2.43 -8.51
CA MET A 53 -6.87 -1.33 -8.15
C MET A 53 -7.66 -0.21 -7.48
N VAL A 54 -7.00 0.45 -6.54
CA VAL A 54 -7.51 1.57 -5.74
C VAL A 54 -6.67 2.80 -6.08
N ASP A 55 -7.31 3.95 -6.20
CA ASP A 55 -6.62 5.22 -6.36
C ASP A 55 -6.04 5.71 -5.02
N ALA A 56 -5.03 6.57 -5.08
CA ALA A 56 -4.34 7.04 -3.89
C ALA A 56 -5.26 7.84 -2.95
N HIS A 57 -6.22 8.60 -3.46
CA HIS A 57 -7.16 9.36 -2.63
C HIS A 57 -8.00 8.41 -1.76
N SER A 58 -8.60 7.39 -2.37
CA SER A 58 -9.39 6.36 -1.69
C SER A 58 -8.53 5.55 -0.71
N PHE A 59 -7.30 5.19 -1.10
CA PHE A 59 -6.40 4.45 -0.22
C PHE A 59 -5.96 5.27 1.02
N ILE A 60 -5.68 6.55 0.84
CA ILE A 60 -5.37 7.46 1.96
C ILE A 60 -6.58 7.58 2.89
N GLN A 61 -7.79 7.68 2.34
CA GLN A 61 -9.01 7.72 3.16
C GLN A 61 -9.19 6.41 3.95
N ILE A 62 -8.96 5.25 3.33
CA ILE A 62 -8.95 3.94 4.00
C ILE A 62 -7.97 3.90 5.17
N LEU A 63 -6.75 4.42 5.00
CA LEU A 63 -5.76 4.50 6.09
C LEU A 63 -6.22 5.40 7.25
N LYS A 64 -6.89 6.51 6.94
CA LYS A 64 -7.49 7.38 7.98
C LYS A 64 -8.59 6.67 8.74
N ASN A 65 -9.49 5.98 8.04
CA ASN A 65 -10.56 5.18 8.65
C ASN A 65 -9.96 4.10 9.55
N ALA A 66 -8.95 3.36 9.06
CA ALA A 66 -8.26 2.33 9.85
C ALA A 66 -7.65 2.89 11.13
N THR A 67 -6.99 4.06 11.04
CA THR A 67 -6.38 4.74 12.18
C THR A 67 -7.45 5.11 13.21
N HIS A 68 -8.57 5.69 12.76
CA HIS A 68 -9.69 6.06 13.62
C HIS A 68 -10.33 4.85 14.32
N ILE A 69 -10.62 3.79 13.58
CA ILE A 69 -11.27 2.56 14.09
C ILE A 69 -10.34 1.83 15.07
N SER A 70 -9.06 1.71 14.75
CA SER A 70 -8.12 0.91 15.55
C SER A 70 -7.88 1.46 16.95
N ASN A 71 -8.05 2.77 17.16
CA ASN A 71 -7.60 3.51 18.33
C ASN A 71 -6.15 3.16 18.77
N ASN A 72 -5.30 2.78 17.80
CA ASN A 72 -3.94 2.30 18.02
C ASN A 72 -2.94 3.22 17.32
N SER A 73 -2.19 4.00 18.11
CA SER A 73 -1.15 4.89 17.59
C SER A 73 0.00 4.16 16.87
N PHE A 74 0.14 2.85 17.08
CA PHE A 74 1.14 2.00 16.46
C PHE A 74 0.59 1.16 15.28
N LEU A 75 -0.62 1.46 14.78
CA LEU A 75 -1.23 0.72 13.67
C LEU A 75 -0.27 0.58 12.48
N GLY A 76 0.41 1.66 12.09
CA GLY A 76 1.37 1.64 10.99
C GLY A 76 2.52 0.65 11.18
N LEU A 77 3.03 0.52 12.41
CA LEU A 77 4.08 -0.45 12.74
C LEU A 77 3.56 -1.89 12.69
N SER A 78 2.34 -2.11 13.20
CA SER A 78 1.70 -3.43 13.17
C SER A 78 1.39 -3.87 11.73
N LEU A 79 0.86 -2.97 10.91
CA LEU A 79 0.67 -3.18 9.48
C LEU A 79 1.99 -3.48 8.78
N GLY A 80 3.04 -2.71 9.06
CA GLY A 80 4.38 -2.92 8.48
C GLY A 80 4.90 -4.34 8.72
N LYS A 81 4.69 -4.91 9.91
CA LYS A 81 5.08 -6.30 10.22
C LYS A 81 4.33 -7.34 9.39
N ARG A 82 3.15 -7.01 8.85
CA ARG A 82 2.38 -7.89 7.96
C ARG A 82 2.75 -7.76 6.48
N LEU A 83 3.46 -6.70 6.10
CA LEU A 83 3.92 -6.48 4.73
C LEU A 83 5.19 -7.31 4.47
N THR A 84 5.00 -8.61 4.24
CA THR A 84 6.09 -9.49 3.81
C THR A 84 6.46 -9.21 2.35
N ILE A 85 7.65 -9.66 1.91
CA ILE A 85 8.08 -9.52 0.51
C ILE A 85 7.02 -10.03 -0.47
N SER A 86 6.36 -11.16 -0.17
CA SER A 86 5.32 -11.74 -1.02
C SER A 86 4.05 -10.89 -1.13
N THR A 87 3.75 -10.01 -0.16
CA THR A 87 2.61 -9.09 -0.26
C THR A 87 2.73 -8.09 -1.40
N HIS A 88 3.95 -7.87 -1.90
CA HIS A 88 4.24 -6.93 -2.98
C HIS A 88 4.14 -7.56 -4.38
N GLY A 89 3.64 -8.79 -4.53
CA GLY A 89 3.43 -9.43 -5.83
C GLY A 89 4.72 -9.48 -6.68
N LEU A 90 4.64 -9.07 -7.96
CA LEU A 90 5.81 -9.06 -8.86
C LEU A 90 7.01 -8.26 -8.33
N MET A 91 6.78 -7.13 -7.66
CA MET A 91 7.87 -6.38 -7.01
C MET A 91 8.56 -7.24 -5.94
N GLY A 92 7.79 -7.98 -5.15
CA GLY A 92 8.30 -8.93 -4.17
C GLY A 92 9.14 -10.03 -4.80
N PHE A 93 8.73 -10.54 -5.95
CA PHE A 93 9.49 -11.53 -6.71
C PHE A 93 10.85 -10.99 -7.18
N VAL A 94 10.88 -9.77 -7.75
CA VAL A 94 12.14 -9.12 -8.18
C VAL A 94 13.06 -8.87 -6.98
N ILE A 95 12.52 -8.39 -5.86
CA ILE A 95 13.28 -8.20 -4.62
C ILE A 95 13.86 -9.52 -4.15
N ASN A 96 13.05 -10.58 -4.09
CA ASN A 96 13.50 -11.89 -3.60
C ASN A 96 14.57 -12.53 -4.50
N SER A 97 14.53 -12.23 -5.81
CA SER A 97 15.48 -12.73 -6.80
C SER A 97 16.71 -11.83 -6.97
N SER A 98 16.81 -10.73 -6.22
CA SER A 98 17.93 -9.79 -6.35
C SER A 98 19.23 -10.40 -5.81
N PRO A 99 20.36 -10.22 -6.50
CA PRO A 99 21.61 -10.92 -6.17
C PRO A 99 22.30 -10.40 -4.90
N ASN A 100 21.94 -9.20 -4.44
CA ASN A 100 22.52 -8.57 -3.24
C ASN A 100 21.59 -7.47 -2.69
N LEU A 101 21.94 -6.91 -1.52
CA LEU A 101 21.16 -5.88 -0.85
C LEU A 101 21.01 -4.59 -1.68
N ILE A 102 22.06 -4.19 -2.41
CA ILE A 102 21.98 -3.02 -3.30
C ILE A 102 20.91 -3.26 -4.38
N GLY A 103 20.92 -4.44 -5.01
CA GLY A 103 19.90 -4.83 -5.98
C GLY A 103 18.48 -4.86 -5.38
N VAL A 104 18.33 -5.32 -4.14
CA VAL A 104 17.05 -5.25 -3.41
C VAL A 104 16.56 -3.81 -3.28
N LEU A 105 17.43 -2.91 -2.84
CA LEU A 105 17.10 -1.49 -2.64
C LEU A 105 16.77 -0.79 -3.97
N GLU A 106 17.51 -1.10 -5.04
CA GLU A 106 17.27 -0.58 -6.38
C GLU A 106 15.94 -1.07 -6.95
N ALA A 107 15.65 -2.37 -6.83
CA ALA A 107 14.36 -2.93 -7.20
C ALA A 107 13.22 -2.27 -6.42
N PHE A 108 13.40 -2.09 -5.11
CA PHE A 108 12.40 -1.44 -4.27
C PHE A 108 12.13 0.00 -4.72
N LYS A 109 13.18 0.81 -4.93
CA LYS A 109 13.08 2.17 -5.45
C LYS A 109 12.34 2.23 -6.80
N ASN A 110 12.69 1.35 -7.73
CA ASN A 110 12.17 1.41 -9.10
C ASN A 110 10.71 0.93 -9.19
N PHE A 111 10.32 -0.04 -8.37
CA PHE A 111 9.00 -0.68 -8.47
C PHE A 111 8.01 -0.26 -7.36
N MET A 112 8.43 0.50 -6.34
CA MET A 112 7.53 1.04 -5.31
C MET A 112 6.30 1.77 -5.88
N PRO A 113 6.41 2.61 -6.93
CA PRO A 113 5.24 3.32 -7.48
C PRO A 113 4.13 2.40 -8.00
N THR A 114 4.45 1.13 -8.32
CA THR A 114 3.46 0.12 -8.73
C THR A 114 2.61 -0.43 -7.58
N ARG A 115 2.92 -0.02 -6.34
CA ARG A 115 2.27 -0.46 -5.10
C ARG A 115 1.74 0.71 -4.28
N ILE A 116 2.52 1.78 -4.20
CA ILE A 116 2.17 2.99 -3.46
C ILE A 116 2.59 4.19 -4.31
N SER A 117 1.68 4.65 -5.17
CA SER A 117 1.97 5.69 -6.17
C SER A 117 2.28 7.08 -5.60
N PHE A 118 1.91 7.32 -4.34
CA PHE A 118 2.21 8.55 -3.64
C PHE A 118 3.49 8.48 -2.79
N GLY A 119 4.15 7.32 -2.75
CA GLY A 119 5.43 7.13 -2.07
C GLY A 119 6.61 7.28 -3.02
N SER A 120 7.73 7.78 -2.52
CA SER A 120 9.00 7.79 -3.25
C SER A 120 10.15 7.36 -2.33
N VAL A 121 11.14 6.72 -2.93
CA VAL A 121 12.36 6.27 -2.26
C VAL A 121 13.55 6.78 -3.06
N THR A 122 14.53 7.34 -2.36
CA THR A 122 15.80 7.75 -2.97
C THR A 122 16.93 6.97 -2.31
N LEU A 123 17.81 6.39 -3.11
CA LEU A 123 19.03 5.76 -2.62
C LEU A 123 20.15 6.77 -2.68
N LYS A 124 20.87 6.91 -1.57
CA LYS A 124 22.10 7.70 -1.47
C LYS A 124 23.22 6.73 -1.16
N TYR A 125 24.32 6.86 -1.89
CA TYR A 125 25.53 6.11 -1.67
C TYR A 125 26.50 7.03 -0.94
N GLU A 126 26.82 6.70 0.31
CA GLU A 126 27.90 7.36 1.04
C GLU A 126 29.15 6.52 0.84
N SER A 127 30.23 7.19 0.43
CA SER A 127 31.56 6.58 0.39
C SER A 127 32.17 6.78 1.77
N ASP A 128 32.65 5.71 2.40
CA ASP A 128 33.46 5.84 3.61
C ASP A 128 34.74 6.61 3.22
N HIS A 129 34.85 7.86 3.69
CA HIS A 129 36.07 8.67 3.60
C HIS A 129 36.91 8.50 4.86
#